data_AF-A0A960T437-F1
#
_entry.id   AF-A0A960T437-F1
#
_cell.length_a   1.000
_cell.length_b   1.000
_cell.length_c   1.000
_cell.angle_alpha   90.00
_cell.angle_beta   90.00
_cell.angle_gamma   90.00
#
_symmetry.space_group_name_H-M   'P 1'
#
loop_
_entity.id
_entity.type
_entity.pdbx_description
1 polymer ?
#
loop_
_entity_poly.entity_id
_entity_poly.type
_entity_poly.pdbx_seq_one_letter_code
_entity_poly.pdbx_strand_id
1 'polypeptide(L)'
;ELGVSLSLVYKWAEQQSEDGSGSRNPLDRLMGIIELSDDNGIVEWLCRQRGGHFVKNSVHEGEPIGHVLPATREIISQFSDLLNEISDASDDHSVTKQEADKIRLYWDKLKSYAEAFVIACEKGEFKSMRPLA
;
A
#
# COMPACT_ATOMS: atom_id res chain seq x y z
N GLU A 1 27.61 -13.71 -0.51
CA GLU A 1 27.16 -14.09 -1.87
C GLU A 1 25.96 -15.04 -1.75
N LEU A 2 24.98 -14.96 -2.66
CA LEU A 2 23.71 -15.70 -2.56
C LEU A 2 23.82 -17.22 -2.84
N GLY A 3 25.02 -17.74 -3.14
CA GLY A 3 25.23 -19.16 -3.45
C GLY A 3 24.57 -19.62 -4.77
N VAL A 4 24.17 -18.68 -5.62
CA VAL A 4 23.53 -18.91 -6.92
C VAL A 4 24.23 -18.11 -8.01
N SER A 5 24.13 -18.57 -9.27
CA SER A 5 24.74 -17.86 -10.40
C SER A 5 24.04 -16.53 -10.66
N LEU A 6 24.81 -15.53 -11.10
CA LEU A 6 24.27 -14.22 -11.44
C LEU A 6 23.19 -14.31 -12.54
N SER A 7 23.35 -15.24 -13.49
CA SER A 7 22.33 -15.53 -14.50
C SER A 7 21.00 -16.00 -13.92
N LEU A 8 21.00 -16.75 -12.80
CA LEU A 8 19.78 -17.18 -12.13
C LEU A 8 19.13 -16.01 -11.38
N VAL A 9 19.93 -15.12 -10.78
CA VAL A 9 19.43 -13.89 -10.16
C VAL A 9 18.75 -12.98 -11.18
N TYR A 10 19.34 -12.78 -12.35
CA TYR A 10 18.72 -12.02 -13.43
C TYR A 10 17.40 -12.65 -13.89
N LYS A 11 17.35 -13.98 -14.07
CA LYS A 11 16.11 -14.69 -14.40
C LYS A 11 15.00 -14.49 -13.36
N TRP A 12 15.33 -14.43 -12.08
CA TRP A 12 14.33 -14.17 -11.03
C TRP A 12 13.86 -12.71 -10.98
N ALA A 13 14.66 -11.77 -11.50
CA ALA A 13 14.36 -10.34 -11.52
C ALA A 13 13.63 -9.88 -12.82
N GLU A 14 13.62 -10.70 -13.87
CA GLU A 14 12.84 -10.45 -15.07
C GLU A 14 11.33 -10.54 -14.80
N GLN A 15 10.51 -9.83 -15.59
CA GLN A 15 9.05 -9.92 -15.50
C GLN A 15 8.62 -11.37 -15.73
N GLN A 16 8.05 -11.98 -14.70
CA GLN A 16 7.55 -13.34 -14.77
C GLN A 16 6.34 -13.38 -15.70
N SER A 17 6.50 -13.92 -16.90
CA SER A 17 5.39 -14.33 -17.76
C SER A 17 4.62 -15.50 -17.12
N GLU A 18 3.33 -15.65 -17.42
CA GLU A 18 2.48 -16.74 -16.89
C GLU A 18 3.10 -18.15 -17.08
N ASP A 19 3.91 -18.33 -18.13
CA ASP A 19 4.76 -19.49 -18.35
C ASP A 19 6.17 -19.30 -17.74
N GLY A 20 6.22 -19.13 -16.41
CA GLY A 20 7.47 -18.93 -15.66
C GLY A 20 8.47 -20.08 -15.85
N SER A 21 9.77 -19.79 -15.71
CA SER A 21 10.92 -20.63 -16.10
C SER A 21 11.04 -22.04 -15.48
N GLY A 22 10.06 -22.52 -14.72
CA GLY A 22 10.11 -23.79 -13.98
C GLY A 22 11.16 -23.83 -12.87
N SER A 23 11.88 -22.72 -12.61
CA SER A 23 12.86 -22.60 -11.54
C SER A 23 12.23 -21.98 -10.30
N ARG A 24 12.40 -22.61 -9.14
CA ARG A 24 11.81 -22.15 -7.86
C ARG A 24 12.38 -20.78 -7.50
N ASN A 25 11.54 -19.74 -7.52
CA ASN A 25 11.93 -18.41 -7.12
C ASN A 25 11.91 -18.32 -5.58
N PRO A 26 12.95 -17.78 -4.90
CA PRO A 26 12.90 -17.56 -3.46
C PRO A 26 11.72 -16.70 -3.00
N LEU A 27 11.21 -15.81 -3.86
CA LEU A 27 10.02 -15.00 -3.58
C LEU A 27 8.76 -15.87 -3.37
N ASP A 28 8.62 -16.99 -4.07
CA ASP A 28 7.48 -17.91 -3.90
C ASP A 28 7.45 -18.50 -2.49
N ARG A 29 8.63 -18.80 -1.92
CA ARG A 29 8.74 -19.29 -0.55
C ARG A 29 8.42 -18.20 0.47
N LEU A 30 8.87 -16.98 0.22
CA LEU A 30 8.53 -15.84 1.07
C LEU A 30 7.02 -15.60 1.08
N MET A 31 6.37 -15.69 -0.09
CA MET A 31 4.92 -15.61 -0.20
C MET A 31 4.24 -16.70 0.64
N GLY A 32 4.66 -17.96 0.52
CA GLY A 32 4.10 -19.04 1.34
C GLY A 32 4.30 -18.85 2.84
N ILE A 33 5.40 -18.23 3.29
CA ILE A 33 5.59 -17.88 4.70
C ILE A 33 4.60 -16.78 5.12
N ILE A 34 4.44 -15.73 4.31
CA ILE A 34 3.50 -14.63 4.57
C ILE A 34 2.07 -15.18 4.67
N GLU A 35 1.64 -16.02 3.73
CA GLU A 35 0.31 -16.62 3.72
C GLU A 35 0.05 -17.52 4.93
N LEU A 36 1.03 -18.34 5.34
CA LEU A 36 0.89 -19.23 6.49
C LEU A 36 0.94 -18.51 7.84
N SER A 37 1.63 -17.37 7.90
CA SER A 37 1.77 -16.58 9.14
C SER A 37 0.72 -15.47 9.27
N ASP A 38 0.08 -15.07 8.15
CA ASP A 38 -0.74 -13.86 8.02
C ASP A 38 0.01 -12.58 8.47
N ASP A 39 1.35 -12.60 8.41
CA ASP A 39 2.21 -11.52 8.87
C ASP A 39 2.91 -10.83 7.69
N ASN A 40 2.61 -9.55 7.50
CA ASN A 40 3.21 -8.70 6.47
C ASN A 40 4.59 -8.14 6.87
N GLY A 41 5.09 -8.46 8.07
CA GLY A 41 6.37 -7.97 8.59
C GLY A 41 7.56 -8.29 7.68
N ILE A 42 7.53 -9.40 6.94
CA ILE A 42 8.54 -9.73 5.93
C ILE A 42 8.55 -8.69 4.80
N VAL A 43 7.37 -8.31 4.32
CA VAL A 43 7.22 -7.31 3.24
C VAL A 43 7.68 -5.95 3.73
N GLU A 44 7.23 -5.54 4.92
CA GLU A 44 7.65 -4.28 5.54
C GLU A 44 9.16 -4.21 5.72
N TRP A 45 9.77 -5.29 6.21
CA TRP A 45 11.21 -5.37 6.39
C TRP A 45 11.95 -5.21 5.06
N LEU A 46 11.51 -5.90 4.00
CA LEU A 46 12.09 -5.78 2.66
C LEU A 46 12.00 -4.35 2.11
N CYS A 47 10.84 -3.70 2.26
CA CYS A 47 10.66 -2.30 1.86
C CYS A 47 11.64 -1.38 2.62
N ARG A 48 11.79 -1.56 3.94
CA ARG A 48 12.70 -0.75 4.77
C ARG A 48 14.16 -0.89 4.35
N GLN A 49 14.60 -2.07 3.89
CA GLN A 49 15.97 -2.27 3.36
C GLN A 49 16.28 -1.40 2.13
N ARG A 50 15.25 -0.86 1.47
CA ARG A 50 15.38 0.00 0.28
C ARG A 50 14.86 1.42 0.54
N GLY A 51 14.69 1.81 1.79
CA GLY A 51 14.18 3.14 2.18
C GLY A 51 12.68 3.32 1.89
N GLY A 52 11.95 2.24 1.61
CA GLY A 52 10.51 2.26 1.37
C GLY A 52 9.68 1.89 2.61
N HIS A 53 8.37 2.00 2.44
CA HIS A 53 7.38 1.56 3.43
C HIS A 53 6.28 0.79 2.70
N PHE A 54 5.86 -0.35 3.25
CA PHE A 54 4.71 -1.07 2.74
C PHE A 54 3.43 -0.46 3.30
N VAL A 55 2.47 -0.15 2.45
CA VAL A 55 1.12 0.26 2.87
C VAL A 55 0.16 -0.68 2.19
N LYS A 56 -0.58 -1.44 2.99
CA LYS A 56 -1.62 -2.31 2.45
C LYS A 56 -2.73 -1.44 1.87
N ASN A 57 -3.12 -1.73 0.64
CA ASN A 57 -4.26 -1.07 0.00
C ASN A 57 -5.52 -1.33 0.82
N SER A 58 -6.36 -0.30 0.95
CA SER A 58 -7.59 -0.43 1.71
C SER A 58 -8.50 -1.37 0.94
N VAL A 59 -8.88 -2.44 1.61
CA VAL A 59 -9.76 -3.45 1.05
C VAL A 59 -11.17 -2.91 1.22
N HIS A 60 -11.62 -2.08 0.28
CA HIS A 60 -13.06 -1.88 0.09
C HIS A 60 -13.64 -3.14 -0.56
N GLU A 61 -13.55 -4.28 0.15
CA GLU A 61 -14.30 -5.50 -0.16
C GLU A 61 -15.75 -5.22 0.20
N GLY A 62 -16.54 -4.73 -0.75
CA GLY A 62 -17.99 -4.84 -0.63
C GLY A 62 -18.82 -3.82 -1.37
N GLU A 63 -18.35 -2.57 -1.50
CA GLU A 63 -19.13 -1.54 -2.18
C GLU A 63 -18.31 -0.92 -3.31
N PRO A 64 -18.79 -0.99 -4.56
CA PRO A 64 -18.23 -0.19 -5.64
C PRO A 64 -18.15 1.25 -5.17
N ILE A 65 -17.07 1.95 -5.50
CA ILE A 65 -17.02 3.40 -5.30
C ILE A 65 -17.99 4.02 -6.32
N GLY A 66 -19.29 3.95 -6.03
CA GLY A 66 -20.37 4.21 -6.98
C GLY A 66 -20.41 5.66 -7.46
N HIS A 67 -19.72 6.55 -6.74
CA HIS A 67 -19.60 7.96 -7.06
C HIS A 67 -18.22 8.51 -6.68
N VAL A 68 -17.65 9.32 -7.57
CA VAL A 68 -16.38 10.04 -7.35
C VAL A 68 -16.47 10.96 -6.12
N LEU A 69 -17.60 11.64 -5.95
CA LEU A 69 -17.74 12.70 -4.94
C LEU A 69 -17.60 12.19 -3.49
N PRO A 70 -18.26 11.10 -3.05
CA PRO A 70 -17.99 10.47 -1.76
C PRO A 70 -16.52 10.08 -1.56
N ALA A 71 -15.87 9.51 -2.57
CA ALA A 71 -14.47 9.10 -2.47
C ALA A 71 -13.53 10.28 -2.32
N THR A 72 -13.77 11.36 -3.07
CA THR A 72 -13.01 12.62 -2.90
C THR A 72 -13.23 13.21 -1.51
N ARG A 73 -14.46 13.17 -0.97
CA ARG A 73 -14.75 13.63 0.40
C ARG A 73 -14.00 12.81 1.45
N GLU A 74 -13.92 11.49 1.25
CA GLU A 74 -13.18 10.61 2.16
C GLU A 74 -11.68 10.95 2.15
N ILE A 75 -11.06 11.13 0.98
CA ILE A 75 -9.65 11.54 0.87
C ILE A 75 -9.42 12.89 1.58
N ILE A 76 -10.30 13.87 1.38
CA ILE A 76 -10.21 15.18 2.05
C ILE A 76 -10.34 15.03 3.57
N SER A 77 -11.24 14.15 4.05
CA SER A 77 -11.38 13.87 5.48
C SER A 77 -10.09 13.28 6.04
N GLN A 78 -9.53 12.24 5.40
CA GLN A 78 -8.29 11.61 5.84
C GLN A 78 -7.10 12.57 5.83
N PHE A 79 -7.05 13.49 4.86
CA PHE A 79 -6.02 14.54 4.83
C PHE A 79 -6.21 15.55 5.96
N SER A 80 -7.45 15.92 6.28
CA SER A 80 -7.76 16.82 7.39
C SER A 80 -7.37 16.20 8.73
N ASP A 81 -7.65 14.92 8.94
CA ASP A 81 -7.24 14.18 10.13
C ASP A 81 -5.71 14.19 10.31
N LEU A 82 -4.96 13.96 9.22
CA LEU A 82 -3.50 14.04 9.23
C LEU A 82 -3.00 15.45 9.59
N LEU A 83 -3.59 16.50 9.02
CA LEU A 83 -3.19 17.88 9.31
C LEU A 83 -3.47 18.27 10.77
N ASN A 84 -4.57 17.79 11.34
CA ASN A 84 -4.86 18.00 12.76
C ASN A 84 -3.80 17.34 13.64
N GLU A 85 -3.43 16.09 13.36
CA GLU A 85 -2.40 15.38 14.12
C GLU A 85 -1.00 16.00 14.00
N ILE A 86 -0.66 16.54 12.83
CA ILE A 86 0.57 17.32 12.65
C ILE A 86 0.52 18.62 13.45
N SER A 87 -0.63 19.29 13.49
CA SER A 87 -0.79 20.55 14.23
C SER A 87 -0.68 20.30 15.73
N ASP A 88 -1.43 19.32 16.26
CA ASP A 88 -1.41 18.92 17.67
C ASP A 88 0.02 18.55 18.12
N ALA A 89 0.75 17.78 17.32
CA ALA A 89 2.13 17.39 17.61
C ALA A 89 3.16 18.53 17.46
N SER A 90 2.77 19.66 16.86
CA SER A 90 3.64 20.82 16.68
C SER A 90 3.40 21.91 17.74
N ASP A 91 2.32 21.81 18.52
CA ASP A 91 1.92 22.83 19.50
C ASP A 91 2.98 23.05 20.59
N ASP A 92 3.63 21.98 21.05
CA ASP A 92 4.67 22.03 22.08
C ASP A 92 6.10 22.26 21.53
N HIS A 93 6.20 22.49 20.21
CA HIS A 93 7.46 22.65 19.47
C HIS A 93 8.40 21.43 19.55
N SER A 94 7.89 20.24 19.91
CA SER A 94 8.66 19.00 19.94
C SER A 94 7.84 17.76 19.57
N VAL A 95 8.14 17.17 18.41
CA VAL A 95 7.48 15.90 18.03
C VAL A 95 8.13 14.74 18.78
N THR A 96 7.38 14.12 19.68
CA THR A 96 7.75 12.89 20.37
C THR A 96 7.71 11.69 19.42
N LYS A 97 8.33 10.57 19.82
CA LYS A 97 8.26 9.32 19.06
C LYS A 97 6.81 8.84 18.88
N GLN A 98 5.98 8.96 19.90
CA GLN A 98 4.59 8.52 19.85
C GLN A 98 3.77 9.35 18.85
N GLU A 99 4.01 10.65 18.79
CA GLU A 99 3.37 11.53 17.80
C GLU A 99 3.88 11.25 16.39
N ALA A 100 5.18 11.02 16.21
CA ALA A 100 5.72 10.62 14.92
C ALA A 100 5.10 9.29 14.42
N ASP A 101 4.92 8.32 15.32
CA ASP A 101 4.25 7.05 15.03
C ASP A 101 2.76 7.26 14.69
N LYS A 102 2.09 8.21 15.36
CA LYS A 102 0.69 8.59 15.08
C LYS A 102 0.53 9.29 13.73
N ILE A 103 1.38 10.28 13.43
CA ILE A 103 1.43 10.94 12.11
C ILE A 103 1.69 9.90 11.01
N ARG A 104 2.59 8.94 11.25
CA ARG A 104 2.83 7.84 10.32
C ARG A 104 1.57 7.03 10.05
N LEU A 105 0.81 6.68 11.08
CA LEU A 105 -0.44 5.93 10.96
C LEU A 105 -1.46 6.66 10.07
N TYR A 106 -1.69 7.96 10.28
CA TYR A 106 -2.63 8.74 9.45
C TYR A 106 -2.12 8.94 8.02
N TRP A 107 -0.82 9.12 7.83
CA TRP A 107 -0.21 9.18 6.50
C TRP A 107 -0.40 7.87 5.71
N ASP A 108 -0.20 6.73 6.37
CA ASP A 108 -0.40 5.41 5.75
C ASP A 108 -1.88 5.18 5.42
N LYS A 109 -2.79 5.61 6.29
CA LYS A 109 -4.24 5.60 6.02
C LYS A 109 -4.57 6.43 4.78
N LEU A 110 -4.14 7.70 4.70
CA LEU A 110 -4.38 8.56 3.54
C LEU A 110 -3.89 7.93 2.22
N LYS A 111 -2.67 7.38 2.20
CA LYS A 111 -2.13 6.67 1.02
C LYS A 111 -3.02 5.50 0.62
N SER A 112 -3.48 4.72 1.59
CA SER A 112 -4.33 3.55 1.37
C SER A 112 -5.69 3.90 0.74
N TYR A 113 -6.29 5.03 1.14
CA TYR A 113 -7.55 5.55 0.54
C TYR A 113 -7.33 6.16 -0.86
N ALA A 114 -6.25 6.92 -1.03
CA ALA A 114 -5.90 7.50 -2.33
C ALA A 114 -5.62 6.40 -3.36
N GLU A 115 -4.91 5.34 -2.97
CA GLU A 115 -4.63 4.19 -3.84
C GLU A 115 -5.91 3.46 -4.25
N ALA A 116 -6.84 3.23 -3.31
CA ALA A 116 -8.12 2.61 -3.65
C ALA A 116 -8.93 3.44 -4.65
N PHE A 117 -8.90 4.77 -4.53
CA PHE A 117 -9.53 5.67 -5.51
C PHE A 117 -8.89 5.56 -6.90
N VAL A 118 -7.56 5.48 -6.98
CA VAL A 118 -6.84 5.28 -8.25
C VAL A 118 -7.18 3.93 -8.87
N ILE A 119 -7.18 2.85 -8.09
CA ILE A 119 -7.58 1.51 -8.55
C ILE A 119 -9.02 1.52 -9.10
N ALA A 120 -9.96 2.20 -8.44
CA ALA A 120 -11.33 2.34 -8.94
C ALA A 120 -11.39 3.11 -10.27
N CYS A 121 -10.53 4.13 -10.45
CA CYS A 121 -10.38 4.83 -11.72
C CYS A 121 -9.87 3.91 -12.83
N GLU A 122 -8.83 3.12 -12.53
CA GLU A 122 -8.22 2.17 -13.47
C GLU A 122 -9.18 1.05 -13.89
N LYS A 123 -9.98 0.54 -12.95
CA LYS A 123 -11.05 -0.43 -13.20
C LYS A 123 -12.23 0.15 -13.98
N GLY A 124 -12.31 1.47 -14.11
CA GLY A 124 -13.41 2.15 -14.82
C GLY A 124 -14.74 2.12 -14.07
N GLU A 125 -14.73 1.94 -12.75
CA GLU A 125 -15.94 1.87 -11.90
C GLU A 125 -16.78 3.14 -12.00
N PHE A 126 -16.14 4.28 -12.28
CA PHE A 126 -16.80 5.57 -12.48
C PHE A 126 -17.46 5.74 -13.87
N LYS A 127 -17.25 4.85 -14.83
CA LYS A 127 -17.80 5.01 -16.20
C LYS A 127 -19.31 4.74 -16.29
N SER A 128 -19.91 4.07 -15.28
CA SER A 128 -21.36 3.81 -15.20
C SER A 128 -22.12 4.89 -14.42
N MET A 129 -21.49 6.04 -14.12
CA MET A 129 -22.14 7.14 -13.41
C MET A 129 -23.34 7.67 -14.21
N ARG A 130 -24.55 7.28 -13.80
CA ARG A 130 -25.75 8.03 -14.19
C ARG A 130 -25.61 9.43 -13.60
N PRO A 131 -25.90 10.50 -14.37
CA PRO A 131 -26.02 11.83 -13.78
C PRO A 131 -27.07 11.76 -12.67
N LEU A 132 -26.77 12.37 -11.51
CA LEU A 132 -27.79 12.61 -10.49
C LEU A 132 -28.95 13.36 -11.15
N ALA A 133 -30.13 12.75 -11.15
CA ALA A 133 -31.38 13.35 -11.60
C ALA A 133 -31.91 14.32 -10.54
#